data_AF-A0A654BSN5-F1
#
_entry.id   AF-A0A654BSN5-F1
#
_cell.length_a   1.000
_cell.length_b   1.000
_cell.length_c   1.000
_cell.angle_alpha   90.00
_cell.angle_beta   90.00
_cell.angle_gamma   90.00
#
_symmetry.space_group_name_H-M   'P 1'
#
loop_
_entity.id
_entity.type
_entity.pdbx_description
1 polymer ?
#
loop_
_entity_poly.entity_id
_entity_poly.type
_entity_poly.pdbx_seq_one_letter_code
_entity_poly.pdbx_strand_id
1 'polypeptide(L)'
;MSKETAALLKSLKLHGMAQAWPELLAQARHNEFEPGKFMQMLLKAETAERQVRSINYQMTAARFPAHRDLAGFDFEQASVDEGLVRELHTVRFCESAQNIVFIGGPGTGKTHLATSIGFEAIQHHGKRVRFFTTVELVNQLEAEKAAGKPGQLANRLMYVDAIVLDELGYLPFTQTGGALLFHLFSKLYERTVSVASRPS
;
A
#
# COMPACT_ATOMS: atom_id res chain seq x y z
N MET A 1 12.01 -36.33 12.96
CA MET A 1 11.33 -36.38 11.65
C MET A 1 10.30 -35.27 11.45
N SER A 2 9.00 -35.38 11.79
CA SER A 2 8.01 -34.31 11.43
C SER A 2 8.34 -32.92 12.01
N LYS A 3 8.70 -32.83 13.30
CA LYS A 3 9.10 -31.56 13.95
C LYS A 3 10.41 -30.97 13.41
N GLU A 4 11.31 -31.83 12.96
CA GLU A 4 12.63 -31.47 12.45
C GLU A 4 12.53 -30.86 11.04
N THR A 5 11.72 -31.47 10.17
CA THR A 5 11.39 -30.89 8.86
C THR A 5 10.72 -29.53 9.00
N ALA A 6 9.78 -29.36 9.94
CA ALA A 6 9.17 -28.07 10.21
C ALA A 6 10.19 -27.01 10.71
N ALA A 7 11.19 -27.41 11.50
CA ALA A 7 12.25 -26.52 11.94
C ALA A 7 13.18 -26.09 10.78
N LEU A 8 13.52 -27.02 9.88
CA LEU A 8 14.29 -26.73 8.66
C LEU A 8 13.52 -25.81 7.70
N LEU A 9 12.22 -26.03 7.53
CA LEU A 9 11.38 -25.13 6.73
C LEU A 9 11.39 -23.70 7.31
N LYS A 10 11.32 -23.55 8.64
CA LYS A 10 11.44 -22.24 9.30
C LYS A 10 12.81 -21.59 9.08
N SER A 11 13.91 -22.35 9.14
CA SER A 11 15.26 -21.78 8.92
C SER A 11 15.45 -21.28 7.48
N LEU A 12 14.76 -21.91 6.51
CA LEU A 12 14.69 -21.47 5.12
C LEU A 12 13.67 -20.34 4.87
N LYS A 13 13.03 -19.80 5.92
CA LYS A 13 11.95 -18.79 5.85
C LYS A 13 10.70 -19.28 5.10
N LEU A 14 10.47 -20.59 5.05
CA LEU A 14 9.28 -21.24 4.49
C LEU A 14 8.22 -21.44 5.58
N HIS A 15 7.72 -20.32 6.10
CA HIS A 15 6.88 -20.31 7.29
C HIS A 15 5.49 -20.93 7.05
N GLY A 16 4.90 -20.72 5.87
CA GLY A 16 3.60 -21.31 5.52
C GLY A 16 3.71 -22.82 5.34
N MET A 17 4.78 -23.30 4.68
CA MET A 17 5.06 -24.75 4.61
C MET A 17 5.25 -25.35 6.01
N ALA A 18 6.03 -24.68 6.87
CA ALA A 18 6.30 -25.18 8.21
C ALA A 18 5.04 -25.29 9.08
N GLN A 19 4.08 -24.38 8.90
CA GLN A 19 2.79 -24.41 9.59
C GLN A 19 1.87 -25.51 9.06
N ALA A 20 1.78 -25.66 7.74
CA ALA A 20 0.91 -26.67 7.11
C ALA A 20 1.47 -28.10 7.19
N TRP A 21 2.78 -28.25 7.39
CA TRP A 21 3.48 -29.54 7.37
C TRP A 21 2.87 -30.63 8.27
N PRO A 22 2.55 -30.39 9.57
CA PRO A 22 2.02 -31.43 10.43
C PRO A 22 0.64 -31.94 9.97
N GLU A 23 -0.22 -31.03 9.51
CA GLU A 23 -1.57 -31.35 9.06
C GLU A 23 -1.55 -32.11 7.73
N LEU A 24 -0.79 -31.61 6.74
CA LEU A 24 -0.68 -32.28 5.44
C LEU A 24 -0.05 -33.66 5.58
N LEU A 25 0.95 -33.82 6.45
CA LEU A 25 1.56 -35.12 6.72
C LEU A 25 0.57 -36.09 7.37
N ALA A 26 -0.33 -35.60 8.24
CA ALA A 26 -1.39 -36.43 8.82
C ALA A 26 -2.39 -36.86 7.74
N GLN A 27 -2.84 -35.93 6.88
CA GLN A 27 -3.75 -36.24 5.77
C GLN A 27 -3.15 -37.27 4.80
N ALA A 28 -1.86 -37.15 4.47
CA ALA A 28 -1.14 -38.09 3.62
C ALA A 28 -1.05 -39.52 4.18
N ARG A 29 -1.23 -39.71 5.49
CA ARG A 29 -1.24 -41.04 6.13
C ARG A 29 -2.59 -41.74 6.05
N HIS A 30 -3.67 -40.98 5.86
CA HIS A 30 -5.04 -41.49 5.88
C HIS A 30 -5.69 -41.54 4.50
N ASN A 31 -5.11 -40.84 3.51
CA ASN A 31 -5.61 -40.76 2.14
C ASN A 31 -4.59 -41.34 1.15
N GLU A 32 -5.02 -41.55 -0.09
CA GLU A 32 -4.11 -41.89 -1.19
C GLU A 32 -3.06 -40.78 -1.37
N PHE A 33 -1.79 -41.15 -1.26
CA PHE A 33 -0.69 -40.20 -1.31
C PHE A 33 -0.28 -39.91 -2.74
N GLU A 34 -0.59 -38.71 -3.20
CA GLU A 34 -0.16 -38.19 -4.48
C GLU A 34 0.95 -37.14 -4.26
N PRO A 35 2.23 -37.44 -4.57
CA PRO A 35 3.36 -36.55 -4.25
C PRO A 35 3.25 -35.17 -4.90
N GLY A 36 2.74 -35.11 -6.14
CA GLY A 36 2.55 -33.86 -6.86
C GLY A 36 1.55 -32.94 -6.16
N LYS A 37 0.38 -33.49 -5.78
CA LYS A 37 -0.66 -32.75 -5.04
C LYS A 37 -0.17 -32.31 -3.66
N PHE A 38 0.55 -33.17 -2.94
CA PHE A 38 1.13 -32.84 -1.64
C PHE A 38 2.09 -31.64 -1.72
N MET A 39 3.00 -31.63 -2.71
CA MET A 39 3.91 -30.51 -2.93
C MET A 39 3.15 -29.23 -3.32
N GLN A 40 2.13 -29.33 -4.18
CA GLN A 40 1.30 -28.19 -4.54
C GLN A 40 0.58 -27.59 -3.32
N MET A 41 0.09 -28.42 -2.39
CA MET A 41 -0.56 -27.93 -1.16
C MET A 41 0.43 -27.17 -0.26
N LEU A 42 1.66 -27.68 -0.10
CA LEU A 42 2.71 -26.97 0.63
C LEU A 42 3.07 -25.63 -0.02
N LEU A 43 3.25 -25.61 -1.34
CA LEU A 43 3.54 -24.38 -2.09
C LEU A 43 2.40 -23.35 -1.98
N LYS A 44 1.14 -23.80 -2.04
CA LYS A 44 -0.04 -22.94 -1.84
C LYS A 44 -0.05 -22.34 -0.43
N ALA A 45 0.22 -23.14 0.60
CA ALA A 45 0.30 -22.65 1.98
C ALA A 45 1.40 -21.60 2.15
N GLU A 46 2.57 -21.82 1.54
CA GLU A 46 3.67 -20.85 1.56
C GLU A 46 3.32 -19.54 0.85
N THR A 47 2.78 -19.62 -0.36
CA THR A 47 2.39 -18.43 -1.12
C THR A 47 1.33 -17.62 -0.37
N ALA A 48 0.32 -18.28 0.21
CA ALA A 48 -0.72 -17.62 1.01
C ALA A 48 -0.13 -16.91 2.24
N GLU A 49 0.76 -17.58 2.98
CA GLU A 49 1.41 -17.01 4.16
C GLU A 49 2.28 -15.80 3.80
N ARG A 50 3.06 -15.90 2.71
CA ARG A 50 3.86 -14.77 2.19
C ARG A 50 2.99 -13.59 1.78
N GLN A 51 1.86 -13.85 1.12
CA GLN A 51 0.94 -12.79 0.71
C GLN A 51 0.38 -12.06 1.93
N VAL A 52 -0.09 -12.79 2.94
CA VAL A 52 -0.58 -12.20 4.21
C VAL A 52 0.51 -11.38 4.90
N ARG A 53 1.73 -11.91 5.00
CA ARG A 53 2.86 -11.17 5.59
C ARG A 53 3.19 -9.91 4.81
N SER A 54 3.18 -9.98 3.48
CA SER A 54 3.43 -8.84 2.59
C SER A 54 2.38 -7.75 2.80
N ILE A 55 1.09 -8.13 2.81
CA ILE A 55 -0.03 -7.20 3.07
C ILE A 55 0.15 -6.53 4.43
N ASN A 56 0.34 -7.31 5.50
CA ASN A 56 0.52 -6.75 6.86
C ASN A 56 1.70 -5.77 6.94
N TYR A 57 2.81 -6.11 6.28
CA TYR A 57 3.96 -5.22 6.20
C TYR A 57 3.63 -3.92 5.44
N GLN A 58 2.99 -4.01 4.28
CA GLN A 58 2.63 -2.82 3.50
C GLN A 58 1.59 -1.96 4.22
N MET A 59 0.59 -2.56 4.87
CA MET A 59 -0.40 -1.85 5.69
C MET A 59 0.27 -1.03 6.79
N THR A 60 1.27 -1.61 7.47
CA THR A 60 2.06 -0.91 8.49
C THR A 60 2.93 0.18 7.86
N ALA A 61 3.58 -0.12 6.74
CA ALA A 61 4.50 0.79 6.06
C ALA A 61 3.78 1.96 5.37
N ALA A 62 2.50 1.82 5.03
CA ALA A 62 1.67 2.86 4.41
C ALA A 62 1.41 4.04 5.34
N ARG A 63 1.39 3.82 6.67
CA ARG A 63 1.18 4.85 7.70
C ARG A 63 -0.12 5.65 7.53
N PHE A 64 -1.21 4.99 7.19
CA PHE A 64 -2.51 5.64 7.13
C PHE A 64 -2.93 6.17 8.52
N PRO A 65 -3.48 7.40 8.61
CA PRO A 65 -3.85 8.01 9.89
C PRO A 65 -5.02 7.30 10.60
N ALA A 66 -5.82 6.51 9.88
CA ALA A 66 -6.80 5.58 10.45
C ALA A 66 -7.09 4.43 9.47
N HIS A 67 -7.27 3.20 9.98
CA HIS A 67 -7.89 2.11 9.22
C HIS A 67 -9.38 2.45 9.04
N ARG A 68 -9.77 2.91 7.85
CA ARG A 68 -11.18 3.10 7.51
C ARG A 68 -11.42 2.51 6.13
N ASP A 69 -12.19 1.44 6.13
CA ASP A 69 -12.68 0.74 4.94
C ASP A 69 -13.80 1.56 4.28
N LEU A 70 -13.96 1.43 2.95
CA LEU A 70 -15.02 2.08 2.17
C LEU A 70 -16.42 1.68 2.65
N ALA A 71 -16.56 0.50 3.28
CA ALA A 71 -17.82 -0.01 3.80
C ALA A 71 -18.52 0.95 4.79
N GLY A 72 -17.80 1.89 5.39
CA GLY A 72 -18.35 2.92 6.26
C GLY A 72 -18.47 4.31 5.63
N PHE A 73 -18.27 4.46 4.32
CA PHE A 73 -18.33 5.77 3.64
C PHE A 73 -19.76 6.10 3.20
N ASP A 74 -20.29 7.21 3.71
CA ASP A 74 -21.59 7.72 3.32
C ASP A 74 -21.46 8.57 2.06
N PHE A 75 -21.80 7.96 0.92
CA PHE A 75 -21.81 8.62 -0.39
C PHE A 75 -22.95 9.64 -0.55
N GLU A 76 -23.99 9.61 0.29
CA GLU A 76 -25.05 10.62 0.24
C GLU A 76 -24.60 11.95 0.84
N GLN A 77 -23.68 11.91 1.82
CA GLN A 77 -23.11 13.11 2.44
C GLN A 77 -21.89 13.66 1.71
N ALA A 78 -21.15 12.81 1.00
CA ALA A 78 -20.04 13.24 0.17
C ALA A 78 -20.55 13.59 -1.23
N SER A 79 -20.50 14.86 -1.64
CA SER A 79 -20.85 15.29 -3.00
C SER A 79 -19.83 14.78 -4.04
N VAL A 80 -19.75 13.46 -4.20
CA VAL A 80 -18.75 12.74 -5.01
C VAL A 80 -19.47 11.73 -5.88
N ASP A 81 -19.01 11.58 -7.13
CA ASP A 81 -19.53 10.58 -8.06
C ASP A 81 -19.18 9.15 -7.59
N GLU A 82 -20.19 8.40 -7.15
CA GLU A 82 -20.02 7.02 -6.68
C GLU A 82 -19.47 6.10 -7.78
N GLY A 83 -19.87 6.33 -9.04
CA GLY A 83 -19.39 5.55 -10.18
C GLY A 83 -17.89 5.70 -10.37
N LEU A 84 -17.40 6.95 -10.30
CA LEU A 84 -15.97 7.25 -10.33
C LEU A 84 -15.24 6.59 -9.15
N VAL A 85 -15.77 6.70 -7.92
CA VAL A 85 -15.10 6.09 -6.75
C VAL A 85 -14.99 4.56 -6.90
N ARG A 86 -16.04 3.90 -7.38
CA ARG A 86 -16.01 2.45 -7.64
C ARG A 86 -14.99 2.08 -8.72
N GLU A 87 -14.86 2.89 -9.77
CA GLU A 87 -13.82 2.70 -10.79
C GLU A 87 -12.42 2.82 -10.19
N LEU A 88 -12.20 3.84 -9.35
CA LEU A 88 -10.93 4.04 -8.65
C LEU A 88 -10.60 2.86 -7.72
N HIS A 89 -11.59 2.25 -7.06
CA HIS A 89 -11.38 1.03 -6.28
C HIS A 89 -10.90 -0.17 -7.09
N THR A 90 -11.01 -0.16 -8.43
CA THR A 90 -10.39 -1.21 -9.25
C THR A 90 -8.87 -1.07 -9.36
N VAL A 91 -8.30 0.05 -8.90
CA VAL A 91 -6.86 0.35 -8.84
C VAL A 91 -6.18 0.32 -10.23
N ARG A 92 -6.96 0.28 -11.31
CA ARG A 92 -6.45 0.27 -12.70
C ARG A 92 -5.66 1.52 -13.05
N PHE A 93 -5.94 2.64 -12.40
CA PHE A 93 -5.19 3.88 -12.54
C PHE A 93 -3.69 3.71 -12.22
N CYS A 94 -3.31 2.74 -11.37
CA CYS A 94 -1.91 2.43 -11.06
C CYS A 94 -1.19 1.80 -12.26
N GLU A 95 -1.90 1.14 -13.16
CA GLU A 95 -1.31 0.52 -14.37
C GLU A 95 -1.07 1.57 -15.45
N SER A 96 -1.96 2.55 -15.56
CA SER A 96 -1.88 3.66 -16.52
C SER A 96 -1.17 4.90 -15.99
N ALA A 97 -0.56 4.83 -14.81
CA ALA A 97 0.17 5.94 -14.19
C ALA A 97 -0.65 7.24 -14.05
N GLN A 98 -1.96 7.14 -13.83
CA GLN A 98 -2.84 8.31 -13.78
C GLN A 98 -2.84 8.95 -12.39
N ASN A 99 -2.74 10.28 -12.35
CA ASN A 99 -2.82 11.05 -11.11
C ASN A 99 -4.28 11.36 -10.78
N ILE A 100 -4.70 11.13 -9.53
CA ILE A 100 -6.07 11.38 -9.08
C ILE A 100 -6.05 12.49 -8.04
N VAL A 101 -6.78 13.58 -8.33
CA VAL A 101 -6.87 14.75 -7.47
C VAL A 101 -8.33 14.95 -7.02
N PHE A 102 -8.58 14.84 -5.72
CA PHE A 102 -9.91 15.08 -5.14
C PHE A 102 -10.10 16.56 -4.77
N ILE A 103 -10.97 17.28 -5.48
CA ILE A 103 -11.24 18.70 -5.20
C ILE A 103 -12.61 18.86 -4.54
N GLY A 104 -12.69 19.59 -3.42
CA GLY A 104 -13.96 19.87 -2.73
C GLY A 104 -13.74 20.50 -1.36
N GLY A 105 -14.77 21.15 -0.80
CA GLY A 105 -14.68 21.87 0.49
C GLY A 105 -14.27 20.99 1.69
N PRO A 106 -13.82 21.58 2.81
CA PRO A 106 -13.45 20.81 4.01
C PRO A 106 -14.61 19.92 4.49
N GLY A 107 -14.29 18.75 5.04
CA GLY A 107 -15.29 17.80 5.55
C GLY A 107 -15.95 16.87 4.51
N THR A 108 -15.68 17.02 3.20
CA THR A 108 -16.30 16.19 2.14
C THR A 108 -15.73 14.77 1.99
N GLY A 109 -14.98 14.27 2.97
CA GLY A 109 -14.49 12.88 2.95
C GLY A 109 -13.31 12.58 2.00
N LYS A 110 -12.64 13.59 1.41
CA LYS A 110 -11.52 13.38 0.46
C LYS A 110 -10.37 12.52 1.02
N THR A 111 -9.90 12.83 2.23
CA THR A 111 -8.87 12.04 2.92
C THR A 111 -9.32 10.60 3.14
N HIS A 112 -10.61 10.40 3.42
CA HIS A 112 -11.18 9.07 3.59
C HIS A 112 -11.16 8.30 2.27
N LEU A 113 -11.66 8.88 1.17
CA LEU A 113 -11.64 8.26 -0.15
C LEU A 113 -10.22 7.87 -0.58
N ALA A 114 -9.27 8.79 -0.38
CA ALA A 114 -7.86 8.57 -0.68
C ALA A 114 -7.23 7.42 0.12
N THR A 115 -7.51 7.39 1.41
CA THR A 115 -7.04 6.33 2.31
C THR A 115 -7.68 4.99 1.96
N SER A 116 -8.97 5.00 1.61
CA SER A 116 -9.74 3.82 1.25
C SER A 116 -9.24 3.19 -0.05
N ILE A 117 -8.98 4.00 -1.08
CA ILE A 117 -8.35 3.54 -2.33
C ILE A 117 -6.96 2.96 -2.05
N GLY A 118 -6.17 3.62 -1.19
CA GLY A 118 -4.86 3.13 -0.78
C GLY A 118 -4.92 1.81 -0.01
N PHE A 119 -5.92 1.64 0.84
CA PHE A 119 -6.21 0.40 1.56
C PHE A 119 -6.54 -0.73 0.59
N GLU A 120 -7.48 -0.50 -0.33
CA GLU A 120 -7.90 -1.47 -1.35
C GLU A 120 -6.71 -1.93 -2.20
N ALA A 121 -5.87 -0.99 -2.63
CA ALA A 121 -4.67 -1.26 -3.39
C ALA A 121 -3.69 -2.18 -2.68
N ILE A 122 -3.53 -2.06 -1.36
CA ILE A 122 -2.67 -2.96 -0.58
C ILE A 122 -3.37 -4.31 -0.35
N GLN A 123 -4.60 -4.27 0.17
CA GLN A 123 -5.31 -5.44 0.69
C GLN A 123 -5.68 -6.43 -0.42
N HIS A 124 -6.19 -5.92 -1.55
CA HIS A 124 -6.74 -6.75 -2.63
C HIS A 124 -5.81 -6.84 -3.84
N HIS A 125 -4.96 -5.82 -4.06
CA HIS A 125 -4.08 -5.76 -5.22
C HIS A 125 -2.58 -5.92 -4.90
N GLY A 126 -2.21 -6.05 -3.62
CA GLY A 126 -0.82 -6.27 -3.20
C GLY A 126 0.14 -5.12 -3.58
N LYS A 127 -0.39 -3.92 -3.83
CA LYS A 127 0.39 -2.74 -4.21
C LYS A 127 1.11 -2.15 -3.01
N ARG A 128 2.22 -1.47 -3.25
CA ARG A 128 3.00 -0.74 -2.25
C ARG A 128 2.55 0.71 -2.25
N VAL A 129 1.79 1.09 -1.24
CA VAL A 129 1.25 2.46 -1.09
C VAL A 129 1.90 3.17 0.09
N ARG A 130 2.11 4.48 -0.01
CA ARG A 130 2.56 5.33 1.11
C ARG A 130 1.63 6.53 1.26
N PHE A 131 1.30 6.87 2.49
CA PHE A 131 0.57 8.09 2.82
C PHE A 131 1.52 9.14 3.38
N PHE A 132 1.36 10.39 2.95
CA PHE A 132 2.00 11.54 3.58
C PHE A 132 1.02 12.71 3.64
N THR A 133 1.07 13.49 4.73
CA THR A 133 0.59 14.87 4.63
C THR A 133 1.60 15.68 3.82
N THR A 134 1.12 16.67 3.09
CA THR A 134 1.99 17.53 2.27
C THR A 134 3.06 18.22 3.13
N VAL A 135 2.71 18.58 4.36
CA VAL A 135 3.60 19.21 5.35
C VAL A 135 4.74 18.27 5.74
N GLU A 136 4.40 17.03 6.12
CA GLU A 136 5.39 16.03 6.53
C GLU A 136 6.36 15.72 5.39
N LEU A 137 5.84 15.62 4.17
CA LEU A 137 6.67 15.34 3.00
C LEU A 137 7.68 16.46 2.73
N VAL A 138 7.24 17.73 2.76
CA VAL A 138 8.13 18.89 2.60
C VAL A 138 9.19 18.91 3.68
N ASN A 139 8.80 18.75 4.94
CA ASN A 139 9.73 18.77 6.07
C ASN A 139 10.80 17.67 5.95
N GLN A 140 10.41 16.46 5.50
CA GLN A 140 11.37 15.38 5.25
C GLN A 140 12.34 15.71 4.10
N LEU A 141 11.85 16.31 3.01
CA LEU A 141 12.69 16.72 1.88
C LEU A 141 13.67 17.84 2.27
N GLU A 142 13.23 18.82 3.06
CA GLU A 142 14.08 19.89 3.57
C GLU A 142 15.15 19.35 4.54
N ALA A 143 14.78 18.45 5.44
CA ALA A 143 15.71 17.80 6.35
C ALA A 143 16.77 16.96 5.60
N GLU A 144 16.39 16.20 4.58
CA GLU A 144 17.34 15.44 3.75
C GLU A 144 18.32 16.36 3.01
N LYS A 145 17.83 17.50 2.49
CA LYS A 145 18.67 18.51 1.85
C LYS A 145 19.65 19.12 2.85
N ALA A 146 19.20 19.48 4.05
CA ALA A 146 20.05 20.03 5.11
C ALA A 146 21.11 19.03 5.58
N ALA A 147 20.79 17.74 5.60
CA ALA A 147 21.72 16.66 5.94
C ALA A 147 22.74 16.32 4.83
N GLY A 148 22.71 17.03 3.69
CA GLY A 148 23.61 16.80 2.56
C GLY A 148 23.37 15.48 1.82
N LYS A 149 22.19 14.87 1.97
CA LYS A 149 21.82 13.59 1.32
C LYS A 149 20.52 13.73 0.51
N PRO A 150 20.41 14.72 -0.41
CA PRO A 150 19.18 14.94 -1.15
C PRO A 150 18.83 13.74 -2.03
N GLY A 151 17.55 13.33 -2.01
CA GLY A 151 17.01 12.34 -2.93
C GLY A 151 16.90 10.92 -2.39
N GLN A 152 17.26 10.67 -1.12
CA GLN A 152 17.01 9.35 -0.51
C GLN A 152 15.52 9.04 -0.42
N LEU A 153 14.69 10.03 -0.07
CA LEU A 153 13.24 9.88 -0.06
C LEU A 153 12.71 9.61 -1.47
N ALA A 154 13.15 10.39 -2.46
CA ALA A 154 12.76 10.18 -3.85
C ALA A 154 13.09 8.75 -4.33
N ASN A 155 14.31 8.27 -4.07
CA ASN A 155 14.73 6.91 -4.44
C ASN A 155 13.89 5.84 -3.73
N ARG A 156 13.53 6.02 -2.46
CA ARG A 156 12.63 5.10 -1.75
C ARG A 156 11.23 5.08 -2.37
N LEU A 157 10.73 6.24 -2.77
CA LEU A 157 9.40 6.42 -3.36
C LEU A 157 9.33 5.91 -4.80
N MET A 158 10.44 5.83 -5.55
CA MET A 158 10.45 5.21 -6.88
C MET A 158 10.07 3.72 -6.90
N TYR A 159 10.23 3.04 -5.76
CA TYR A 159 9.86 1.64 -5.58
C TYR A 159 8.46 1.45 -5.00
N VAL A 160 7.66 2.51 -4.85
CA VAL A 160 6.26 2.36 -4.47
C VAL A 160 5.38 2.39 -5.72
N ASP A 161 4.20 1.80 -5.63
CA ASP A 161 3.26 1.72 -6.74
C ASP A 161 2.26 2.89 -6.71
N ALA A 162 2.04 3.51 -5.54
CA ALA A 162 1.28 4.75 -5.40
C ALA A 162 1.68 5.53 -4.14
N ILE A 163 1.48 6.85 -4.14
CA ILE A 163 1.66 7.70 -2.96
C ILE A 163 0.41 8.54 -2.78
N VAL A 164 -0.29 8.37 -1.67
CA VAL A 164 -1.38 9.23 -1.27
C VAL A 164 -0.81 10.46 -0.57
N LEU A 165 -1.17 11.64 -1.06
CA LEU A 165 -0.87 12.91 -0.42
C LEU A 165 -2.14 13.52 0.16
N ASP A 166 -2.05 14.19 1.29
CA ASP A 166 -3.17 14.94 1.84
C ASP A 166 -2.78 16.41 2.08
N GLU A 167 -3.79 17.28 2.14
CA GLU A 167 -3.67 18.72 2.43
C GLU A 167 -2.84 19.51 1.43
N LEU A 168 -2.77 19.02 0.19
CA LEU A 168 -2.07 19.67 -0.91
C LEU A 168 -2.88 20.90 -1.34
N GLY A 169 -2.61 22.03 -0.68
CA GLY A 169 -3.27 23.31 -0.93
C GLY A 169 -3.41 24.24 0.29
N TYR A 170 -3.10 23.79 1.51
CA TYR A 170 -3.41 24.54 2.73
C TYR A 170 -2.27 25.41 3.31
N LEU A 171 -1.07 25.39 2.72
CA LEU A 171 0.08 26.11 3.29
C LEU A 171 0.77 27.01 2.27
N PRO A 172 1.24 28.21 2.69
CA PRO A 172 2.26 28.91 1.93
C PRO A 172 3.53 28.07 2.01
N PHE A 173 3.82 27.32 0.95
CA PHE A 173 5.13 26.68 0.84
C PHE A 173 6.21 27.75 0.98
N THR A 174 7.26 27.46 1.74
CA THR A 174 8.53 28.15 1.48
C THR A 174 8.85 27.96 -0.01
N GLN A 175 9.39 28.98 -0.68
CA GLN A 175 9.72 28.86 -2.11
C GLN A 175 10.60 27.62 -2.39
N THR A 176 11.44 27.27 -1.41
CA THR A 176 12.28 26.06 -1.40
C THR A 176 11.47 24.76 -1.30
N GLY A 177 10.49 24.66 -0.39
CA GLY A 177 9.68 23.47 -0.19
C GLY A 177 8.81 23.12 -1.41
N GLY A 178 8.23 24.14 -2.05
CA GLY A 178 7.47 23.96 -3.29
C GLY A 178 8.35 23.43 -4.44
N ALA A 179 9.56 23.96 -4.59
CA ALA A 179 10.52 23.47 -5.59
C ALA A 179 10.95 22.01 -5.33
N LEU A 180 11.13 21.62 -4.07
CA LEU A 180 11.47 20.25 -3.68
C LEU A 180 10.34 19.26 -3.99
N LEU A 181 9.09 19.62 -3.67
CA LEU A 181 7.92 18.82 -4.03
C LEU A 181 7.77 18.69 -5.54
N PHE A 182 7.89 19.79 -6.28
CA PHE A 182 7.78 19.76 -7.74
C PHE A 182 8.86 18.85 -8.36
N HIS A 183 10.09 18.94 -7.86
CA HIS A 183 11.18 18.08 -8.31
C HIS A 183 10.94 16.60 -7.95
N LEU A 184 10.36 16.32 -6.77
CA LEU A 184 9.94 14.96 -6.40
C LEU A 184 8.87 14.44 -7.36
N PHE A 185 7.79 15.21 -7.63
CA PHE A 185 6.75 14.81 -8.57
C PHE A 185 7.28 14.60 -9.99
N SER A 186 8.21 15.44 -10.44
CA SER A 186 8.85 15.28 -11.74
C SER A 186 9.65 13.97 -11.84
N LYS A 187 10.24 13.51 -10.73
CA LYS A 187 10.93 12.21 -10.65
C LYS A 187 10.01 11.01 -10.53
N LEU A 188 8.83 11.23 -9.97
CA LEU A 188 7.80 10.21 -9.78
C LEU A 188 6.77 10.17 -10.91
N TYR A 189 6.88 11.09 -11.87
CA TYR A 189 6.07 11.14 -13.08
C TYR A 189 6.17 9.76 -13.74
N GLU A 190 5.01 9.13 -13.96
CA GLU A 190 4.76 7.71 -14.31
C GLU A 190 4.29 6.77 -13.18
N ARG A 191 4.22 7.14 -11.88
CA ARG A 191 3.86 6.16 -10.81
C ARG A 191 3.06 6.67 -9.60
N THR A 192 2.58 7.91 -9.55
CA THR A 192 2.20 8.51 -8.25
C THR A 192 0.90 9.30 -8.22
N VAL A 193 -0.10 8.69 -7.57
CA VAL A 193 -1.46 9.19 -7.41
C VAL A 193 -1.58 10.24 -6.31
N SER A 194 -1.40 11.50 -6.67
CA SER A 194 -1.40 12.62 -5.74
C SER A 194 -2.82 13.08 -5.39
N VAL A 195 -3.36 12.59 -4.27
CA VAL A 195 -4.56 13.17 -3.67
C VAL A 195 -4.24 14.59 -3.16
N ALA A 196 -5.14 15.55 -3.39
CA ALA A 196 -4.91 16.94 -3.01
C ALA A 196 -6.20 17.58 -2.51
N SER A 197 -6.33 17.78 -1.19
CA SER A 197 -7.49 18.45 -0.61
C SER A 197 -7.31 19.98 -0.64
N ARG A 198 -8.18 20.67 -1.39
CA ARG A 198 -8.26 22.15 -1.44
C ARG A 198 -9.40 22.68 -0.57
N PRO A 199 -9.20 23.77 0.18
CA PRO A 199 -10.27 24.55 0.79
C PRO A 199 -10.47 25.85 0.01
N SER A 200 -11.68 26.38 0.09
CA SER A 200 -12.01 27.74 -0.35
C SER A 200 -11.23 28.79 0.44
#